data_AF-A0A401LUH8-F1
#
_entry.id   AF-A0A401LUH8-F1
#
_cell.length_a   1.000
_cell.length_b   1.000
_cell.length_c   1.000
_cell.angle_alpha   90.00
_cell.angle_beta   90.00
_cell.angle_gamma   90.00
#
_symmetry.space_group_name_H-M   'P 1'
#
loop_
_entity.id
_entity.type
_entity.pdbx_description
1 polymer ?
#
loop_
_entity_poly.entity_id
_entity_poly.type
_entity_poly.pdbx_seq_one_letter_code
_entity_poly.pdbx_strand_id
1 'polypeptide(L)'
;MISQPTPQDYNELTLLWEASVRSTHHFLTEENIQYYKPLVREQYLPAVDLYIIRREDNRIVAFMGLSDELIEMLFVHPDAQGKGYGKQLIDFAVNKKQKTKVDVNEQNEKALQFYLKRGFDVIGRDATDPSGKPFPILHMEITAPFVNQLSKRFHIEDIHSLIYQIKYNSSRKEELYQLIFDKDNYTSYQALWTCSHFPPSERKWLENKQEELIDEVLHCPHSGKRRILLQLLEKQSFKDITRVDFLDFCLNHMFSKQEPPGIQSLCIKLAYKLCQPIPELLQEFWMMIEMAKEEQGSAAVKSVIRNLSKKKKQKE
;
A
#
# COMPACT_ATOMS: atom_id res chain seq x y z
N MET A 1 -25.89 -22.61 -5.67
CA MET A 1 -26.75 -21.48 -5.26
C MET A 1 -26.46 -21.16 -3.80
N ILE A 2 -26.57 -19.90 -3.38
CA ILE A 2 -26.41 -19.50 -1.97
C ILE A 2 -27.76 -19.67 -1.26
N SER A 3 -27.79 -20.36 -0.12
CA SER A 3 -29.00 -20.58 0.68
C SER A 3 -28.69 -20.52 2.17
N GLN A 4 -29.71 -20.46 3.03
CA GLN A 4 -29.53 -20.59 4.48
C GLN A 4 -29.48 -22.07 4.88
N PRO A 5 -28.60 -22.47 5.82
CA PRO A 5 -28.60 -23.82 6.38
C PRO A 5 -29.71 -23.98 7.42
N THR A 6 -29.93 -25.24 7.83
CA THR A 6 -30.76 -25.58 9.00
C THR A 6 -29.87 -26.06 10.16
N PRO A 7 -30.39 -26.16 11.40
CA PRO A 7 -29.61 -26.72 12.51
C PRO A 7 -29.09 -28.14 12.28
N GLN A 8 -29.71 -28.92 11.38
CA GLN A 8 -29.22 -30.26 11.01
C GLN A 8 -27.88 -30.20 10.25
N ASP A 9 -27.59 -29.08 9.59
CA ASP A 9 -26.37 -28.86 8.82
C ASP A 9 -25.18 -28.47 9.73
N TYR A 10 -25.41 -28.13 11.00
CA TYR A 10 -24.34 -27.59 11.86
C TYR A 10 -23.18 -28.56 12.05
N ASN A 11 -23.45 -29.87 12.05
CA ASN A 11 -22.39 -30.88 12.05
C ASN A 11 -21.47 -30.76 10.84
N GLU A 12 -22.05 -30.64 9.64
CA GLU A 12 -21.32 -30.52 8.39
C GLU A 12 -20.53 -29.20 8.34
N LEU A 13 -21.13 -28.10 8.82
CA LEU A 13 -20.48 -26.80 8.93
C LEU A 13 -19.29 -26.81 9.90
N THR A 14 -19.43 -27.45 11.06
CA THR A 14 -18.33 -27.59 12.03
C THR A 14 -17.18 -28.42 11.46
N LEU A 15 -17.47 -29.50 10.72
CA LEU A 15 -16.45 -30.30 10.05
C LEU A 15 -15.74 -29.51 8.94
N LEU A 16 -16.50 -28.73 8.16
CA LEU A 16 -15.95 -27.85 7.12
C LEU A 16 -15.04 -26.78 7.74
N TRP A 17 -15.50 -26.14 8.82
CA TRP A 17 -14.72 -25.17 9.59
C TRP A 17 -13.40 -25.79 10.04
N GLU A 18 -13.44 -26.96 10.67
CA GLU A 18 -12.25 -27.65 11.17
C GLU A 18 -11.26 -27.97 10.04
N ALA A 19 -11.75 -28.55 8.93
CA ALA A 19 -10.92 -28.85 7.77
C ALA A 19 -10.28 -27.58 7.18
N SER A 20 -11.04 -26.49 7.11
CA SER A 20 -10.56 -25.20 6.60
C SER A 20 -9.51 -24.59 7.52
N VAL A 21 -9.74 -24.59 8.84
CA VAL A 21 -8.81 -24.10 9.87
C VAL A 21 -7.50 -24.87 9.80
N ARG A 22 -7.52 -26.20 9.74
CA ARG A 22 -6.31 -27.03 9.59
C ARG A 22 -5.48 -26.70 8.34
N SER A 23 -6.13 -26.29 7.26
CA SER A 23 -5.48 -25.98 5.99
C SER A 23 -4.93 -24.54 5.86
N THR A 24 -5.35 -23.64 6.75
CA THR A 24 -5.09 -22.19 6.61
C THR A 24 -4.54 -21.52 7.87
N HIS A 25 -4.84 -22.06 9.06
CA HIS A 25 -4.46 -21.50 10.35
C HIS A 25 -3.39 -22.38 11.01
N HIS A 26 -2.27 -22.60 10.32
CA HIS A 26 -1.18 -23.47 10.80
C HIS A 26 -0.54 -22.99 12.12
N PHE A 27 -0.85 -21.76 12.54
CA PHE A 27 -0.44 -21.20 13.82
C PHE A 27 -1.28 -21.69 15.01
N LEU A 28 -2.47 -22.28 14.77
CA LEU A 28 -3.30 -22.87 15.81
C LEU A 28 -2.84 -24.31 16.12
N THR A 29 -2.66 -24.60 17.40
CA THR A 29 -2.38 -25.96 17.87
C THR A 29 -3.62 -26.84 17.83
N GLU A 30 -3.42 -28.17 17.84
CA GLU A 30 -4.52 -29.14 17.92
C GLU A 30 -5.44 -28.88 19.12
N GLU A 31 -4.86 -28.57 20.28
CA GLU A 31 -5.59 -28.22 21.49
C GLU A 31 -6.51 -27.01 21.29
N ASN A 32 -6.02 -25.95 20.62
CA ASN A 32 -6.85 -24.79 20.31
C ASN A 32 -7.99 -25.16 19.36
N ILE A 33 -7.74 -25.99 18.34
CA ILE A 33 -8.79 -26.42 17.40
C ILE A 33 -9.89 -27.20 18.16
N GLN A 34 -9.50 -28.15 19.01
CA GLN A 34 -10.46 -28.91 19.81
C GLN A 34 -11.19 -28.06 20.84
N TYR A 35 -10.56 -27.00 21.35
CA TYR A 35 -11.21 -26.01 22.22
C TYR A 35 -12.29 -25.20 21.49
N TYR A 36 -12.00 -24.66 20.30
CA TYR A 36 -12.96 -23.84 19.55
C TYR A 36 -14.05 -24.65 18.85
N LYS A 37 -13.79 -25.91 18.48
CA LYS A 37 -14.75 -26.76 17.75
C LYS A 37 -16.16 -26.85 18.39
N PRO A 38 -16.32 -27.16 19.69
CA PRO A 38 -17.64 -27.15 20.32
C PRO A 38 -18.25 -25.74 20.38
N LEU A 39 -17.44 -24.69 20.64
CA LEU A 39 -17.90 -23.30 20.67
C LEU A 39 -18.46 -22.86 19.32
N VAL A 40 -17.79 -23.21 18.22
CA VAL A 40 -18.26 -22.94 16.86
C VAL A 40 -19.63 -23.53 16.65
N ARG A 41 -19.82 -24.80 17.01
CA ARG A 41 -21.08 -25.50 16.81
C ARG A 41 -22.22 -24.96 17.67
N GLU A 42 -21.95 -24.77 18.96
CA GLU A 42 -22.98 -24.56 19.98
C GLU A 42 -23.26 -23.09 20.25
N GLN A 43 -22.31 -22.20 19.95
CA GLN A 43 -22.41 -20.77 20.28
C GLN A 43 -22.28 -19.89 19.04
N TYR A 44 -21.27 -20.11 18.19
CA TYR A 44 -20.98 -19.16 17.10
C TYR A 44 -21.90 -19.34 15.88
N LEU A 45 -22.09 -20.59 15.40
CA LEU A 45 -22.99 -20.85 14.27
C LEU A 45 -24.44 -20.40 14.55
N PRO A 46 -25.04 -20.66 15.74
CA PRO A 46 -26.38 -20.15 16.06
C PRO A 46 -26.48 -18.63 16.22
N ALA A 47 -25.37 -17.94 16.49
CA ALA A 47 -25.36 -16.50 16.81
C ALA A 47 -25.27 -15.59 15.57
N VAL A 48 -25.17 -16.15 14.36
CA VAL A 48 -24.96 -15.39 13.12
C VAL A 48 -25.97 -15.79 12.05
N ASP A 49 -26.22 -14.88 11.12
CA ASP A 49 -26.99 -15.17 9.90
C ASP A 49 -26.13 -16.01 8.94
N LEU A 50 -26.38 -17.31 8.90
CA LEU A 50 -25.61 -18.26 8.09
C LEU A 50 -26.08 -18.34 6.64
N TYR A 51 -25.11 -18.44 5.73
CA TYR A 51 -25.30 -18.70 4.30
C TYR A 51 -24.31 -19.78 3.83
N ILE A 52 -24.78 -20.69 2.99
CA ILE A 52 -24.00 -21.84 2.51
C ILE A 52 -24.00 -21.92 0.99
N ILE A 53 -22.98 -22.57 0.43
CA ILE A 53 -22.98 -23.05 -0.95
C ILE A 53 -22.84 -24.57 -0.94
N ARG A 54 -23.78 -25.24 -1.62
CA ARG A 54 -23.71 -26.67 -1.91
C ARG A 54 -23.20 -26.95 -3.32
N ARG A 55 -22.49 -28.07 -3.47
CA ARG A 55 -22.21 -28.69 -4.79
C ARG A 55 -23.40 -29.53 -5.25
N GLU A 56 -23.30 -30.06 -6.47
CA GLU A 56 -24.30 -30.94 -7.08
C GLU A 56 -24.52 -32.24 -6.30
N ASP A 57 -23.50 -32.72 -5.59
CA ASP A 57 -23.56 -33.88 -4.68
C ASP A 57 -24.21 -33.56 -3.32
N ASN A 58 -24.86 -32.39 -3.20
CA ASN A 58 -25.50 -31.86 -2.01
C ASN A 58 -24.57 -31.58 -0.82
N ARG A 59 -23.24 -31.68 -0.99
CA ARG A 59 -22.28 -31.35 0.08
C ARG A 59 -22.09 -29.84 0.22
N ILE A 60 -22.03 -29.35 1.45
CA ILE A 60 -21.66 -27.97 1.74
C ILE A 60 -20.16 -27.82 1.49
N VAL A 61 -19.80 -26.83 0.67
CA VAL A 61 -18.40 -26.57 0.30
C VAL A 61 -17.88 -25.21 0.74
N ALA A 62 -18.79 -24.32 1.11
CA ALA A 62 -18.45 -23.06 1.74
C ALA A 62 -19.61 -22.58 2.61
N PHE A 63 -19.30 -21.85 3.67
CA PHE A 63 -20.28 -21.11 4.44
C PHE A 63 -19.76 -19.75 4.87
N MET A 64 -20.70 -18.86 5.18
CA MET A 64 -20.47 -17.52 5.70
C MET A 64 -21.44 -17.24 6.84
N GLY A 65 -20.98 -16.54 7.86
CA GLY A 65 -21.79 -16.02 8.95
C GLY A 65 -21.74 -14.50 8.94
N LEU A 66 -22.89 -13.84 9.04
CA LEU A 66 -23.02 -12.40 9.11
C LEU A 66 -23.62 -11.99 10.46
N SER A 67 -23.11 -10.91 11.07
CA SER A 67 -23.68 -10.31 12.27
C SER A 67 -23.52 -8.80 12.19
N ASP A 68 -24.55 -8.04 12.57
CA ASP A 68 -24.57 -6.58 12.43
C ASP A 68 -24.00 -6.14 11.08
N GLU A 69 -22.90 -5.38 11.04
CA GLU A 69 -22.22 -4.96 9.80
C GLU A 69 -21.02 -5.82 9.39
N LEU A 70 -20.76 -6.90 10.12
CA LEU A 70 -19.57 -7.73 10.00
C LEU A 70 -19.82 -9.05 9.28
N ILE A 71 -18.85 -9.44 8.44
CA ILE A 71 -18.69 -10.80 7.95
C ILE A 71 -17.89 -11.55 9.02
N GLU A 72 -18.57 -12.14 9.99
CA GLU A 72 -17.98 -12.82 11.16
C GLU A 72 -17.21 -14.09 10.78
N MET A 73 -17.70 -14.79 9.77
CA MET A 73 -17.15 -16.08 9.36
C MET A 73 -17.18 -16.22 7.85
N LEU A 74 -16.09 -16.71 7.28
CA LEU A 74 -16.06 -17.19 5.90
C LEU A 74 -15.09 -18.37 5.79
N PHE A 75 -15.65 -19.55 5.52
CA PHE A 75 -14.86 -20.77 5.39
C PHE A 75 -15.21 -21.49 4.09
N VAL A 76 -14.17 -21.95 3.40
CA VAL A 76 -14.28 -22.74 2.17
C VAL A 76 -13.49 -24.01 2.37
N HIS A 77 -14.16 -25.15 2.17
CA HIS A 77 -13.55 -26.46 2.28
C HIS A 77 -12.25 -26.53 1.45
N PRO A 78 -11.15 -27.14 1.94
CA PRO A 78 -9.87 -27.18 1.24
C PRO A 78 -9.97 -27.61 -0.24
N ASP A 79 -10.70 -28.69 -0.54
CA ASP A 79 -10.91 -29.19 -1.92
C ASP A 79 -11.78 -28.29 -2.82
N ALA A 80 -12.32 -27.21 -2.25
CA ALA A 80 -13.13 -26.20 -2.91
C ALA A 80 -12.45 -24.83 -2.96
N GLN A 81 -11.29 -24.65 -2.30
CA GLN A 81 -10.52 -23.41 -2.38
C GLN A 81 -10.00 -23.18 -3.80
N GLY A 82 -9.82 -21.91 -4.17
CA GLY A 82 -9.42 -21.52 -5.53
C GLY A 82 -10.52 -21.63 -6.60
N LYS A 83 -11.67 -22.27 -6.31
CA LYS A 83 -12.78 -22.46 -7.27
C LYS A 83 -13.81 -21.31 -7.27
N GLY A 84 -13.52 -20.21 -6.59
CA GLY A 84 -14.36 -19.01 -6.58
C GLY A 84 -15.51 -18.99 -5.56
N TYR A 85 -15.75 -20.03 -4.76
CA TYR A 85 -16.86 -20.04 -3.78
C TYR A 85 -16.77 -18.94 -2.73
N GLY A 86 -15.58 -18.69 -2.17
CA GLY A 86 -15.38 -17.56 -1.26
C GLY A 86 -15.68 -16.22 -1.93
N LYS A 87 -15.33 -16.06 -3.22
CA LYS A 87 -15.68 -14.86 -4.00
C LYS A 87 -17.19 -14.67 -4.05
N GLN A 88 -17.93 -15.72 -4.40
CA GLN A 88 -19.38 -15.67 -4.52
C GLN A 88 -20.05 -15.27 -3.19
N LEU A 89 -19.57 -15.79 -2.06
CA LEU A 89 -20.09 -15.42 -0.74
C LEU A 89 -19.80 -13.96 -0.39
N ILE A 90 -18.60 -13.45 -0.68
CA ILE A 90 -18.30 -12.02 -0.48
C ILE A 90 -19.12 -11.14 -1.39
N ASP A 91 -19.22 -11.47 -2.68
CA ASP A 91 -20.02 -10.71 -3.64
C ASP A 91 -21.49 -10.66 -3.18
N PHE A 92 -22.00 -11.74 -2.58
CA PHE A 92 -23.32 -11.78 -1.98
C PHE A 92 -23.42 -10.92 -0.71
N ALA A 93 -22.46 -11.02 0.23
CA ALA A 93 -22.44 -10.22 1.45
C ALA A 93 -22.47 -8.73 1.15
N VAL A 94 -21.62 -8.28 0.22
CA VAL A 94 -21.46 -6.88 -0.13
C VAL A 94 -22.67 -6.38 -0.91
N ASN A 95 -23.04 -7.06 -2.01
CA ASN A 95 -24.03 -6.52 -2.94
C ASN A 95 -25.48 -6.80 -2.52
N LYS A 96 -25.74 -7.87 -1.75
CA LYS A 96 -27.11 -8.26 -1.35
C LYS A 96 -27.38 -8.01 0.13
N LYS A 97 -26.36 -8.12 0.99
CA LYS A 97 -26.51 -7.93 2.44
C LYS A 97 -25.88 -6.64 2.95
N GLN A 98 -25.20 -5.87 2.08
CA GLN A 98 -24.58 -4.58 2.40
C GLN A 98 -23.56 -4.68 3.54
N LYS A 99 -22.89 -5.84 3.69
CA LYS A 99 -21.84 -6.05 4.68
C LYS A 99 -20.48 -5.74 4.08
N THR A 100 -19.82 -4.73 4.66
CA THR A 100 -18.56 -4.17 4.14
C THR A 100 -17.39 -4.38 5.09
N LYS A 101 -17.61 -4.89 6.30
CA LYS A 101 -16.57 -5.08 7.31
C LYS A 101 -16.25 -6.55 7.52
N VAL A 102 -15.00 -6.85 7.85
CA VAL A 102 -14.55 -8.20 8.20
C VAL A 102 -13.35 -8.13 9.14
N ASP A 103 -13.30 -9.07 10.08
CA ASP A 103 -12.14 -9.28 10.93
C ASP A 103 -11.38 -10.51 10.45
N VAL A 104 -10.06 -10.37 10.37
CA VAL A 104 -9.17 -11.47 9.96
C VAL A 104 -7.99 -11.55 10.90
N ASN A 105 -7.62 -12.77 11.29
CA ASN A 105 -6.39 -12.98 12.03
C ASN A 105 -5.18 -12.59 11.16
N GLU A 106 -4.29 -11.74 11.67
CA GLU A 106 -3.12 -11.22 10.94
C GLU A 106 -2.19 -12.34 10.45
N GLN A 107 -2.13 -13.46 11.18
CA GLN A 107 -1.28 -14.61 10.85
C GLN A 107 -1.89 -15.48 9.73
N ASN A 108 -3.16 -15.27 9.37
CA ASN A 108 -3.78 -15.93 8.23
C ASN A 108 -3.54 -15.11 6.95
N GLU A 109 -2.30 -15.12 6.47
CA GLU A 109 -1.87 -14.38 5.28
C GLU A 109 -2.73 -14.69 4.04
N LYS A 110 -3.19 -15.95 3.89
CA LYS A 110 -4.05 -16.36 2.78
C LYS A 110 -5.41 -15.63 2.81
N ALA A 111 -6.05 -15.57 3.98
CA ALA A 111 -7.31 -14.86 4.15
C ALA A 111 -7.13 -13.34 3.99
N LEU A 112 -6.08 -12.77 4.59
CA LEU A 112 -5.75 -11.36 4.41
C LEU A 112 -5.61 -11.00 2.92
N GLN A 113 -4.79 -11.74 2.16
CA GLN A 113 -4.63 -11.52 0.72
C GLN A 113 -5.92 -11.75 -0.08
N PHE A 114 -6.79 -12.66 0.37
CA PHE A 114 -8.09 -12.89 -0.24
C PHE A 114 -9.01 -11.65 -0.11
N TYR A 115 -9.05 -11.00 1.06
CA TYR A 115 -9.86 -9.80 1.29
C TYR A 115 -9.27 -8.57 0.60
N LEU A 116 -7.96 -8.37 0.66
CA LEU A 116 -7.27 -7.26 -0.02
C LEU A 116 -7.56 -7.23 -1.53
N LYS A 117 -7.54 -8.39 -2.18
CA LYS A 117 -7.88 -8.54 -3.61
C LYS A 117 -9.34 -8.24 -3.95
N ARG A 118 -10.20 -8.06 -2.95
CA ARG A 118 -11.64 -7.77 -3.10
C ARG A 118 -11.99 -6.33 -2.69
N GLY A 119 -10.98 -5.49 -2.51
CA GLY A 119 -11.18 -4.06 -2.20
C GLY A 119 -11.36 -3.76 -0.71
N PHE A 120 -11.11 -4.74 0.17
CA PHE A 120 -11.00 -4.46 1.60
C PHE A 120 -9.63 -3.87 1.91
N ASP A 121 -9.58 -2.86 2.77
CA ASP A 121 -8.34 -2.32 3.34
C ASP A 121 -8.34 -2.45 4.86
N VAL A 122 -7.16 -2.47 5.47
CA VAL A 122 -7.01 -2.60 6.92
C VAL A 122 -7.29 -1.24 7.58
N ILE A 123 -8.35 -1.14 8.37
CA ILE A 123 -8.73 0.09 9.07
C ILE A 123 -8.30 0.11 10.55
N GLY A 124 -7.92 -1.04 11.10
CA GLY A 124 -7.50 -1.16 12.49
C GLY A 124 -6.80 -2.48 12.78
N ARG A 125 -6.19 -2.57 13.97
CA ARG A 125 -5.53 -3.79 14.44
C ARG A 125 -5.57 -3.88 15.96
N ASP A 126 -6.00 -5.04 16.46
CA ASP A 126 -5.86 -5.44 17.84
C ASP A 126 -4.67 -6.39 18.03
N ALA A 127 -3.97 -6.25 19.15
CA ALA A 127 -2.79 -7.07 19.46
C ALA A 127 -3.14 -8.50 19.89
N THR A 128 -4.37 -8.72 20.35
CA THR A 128 -4.87 -9.99 20.87
C THR A 128 -6.25 -10.30 20.29
N ASP A 129 -6.66 -11.56 20.39
CA ASP A 129 -8.05 -11.93 20.12
C ASP A 129 -8.99 -11.48 21.26
N PRO A 130 -10.33 -11.63 21.11
CA PRO A 130 -11.27 -11.29 22.17
C PRO A 130 -11.09 -12.09 23.48
N SER A 131 -10.33 -13.18 23.46
CA SER A 131 -9.99 -13.98 24.65
C SER A 131 -8.67 -13.56 25.30
N GLY A 132 -8.00 -12.52 24.77
CA GLY A 132 -6.70 -12.04 25.24
C GLY A 132 -5.50 -12.87 24.78
N LYS A 133 -5.69 -13.84 23.88
CA LYS A 133 -4.58 -14.64 23.33
C LYS A 133 -3.79 -13.82 22.31
N PRO A 134 -2.48 -14.08 22.12
CA PRO A 134 -1.60 -13.32 21.21
C PRO A 134 -1.84 -13.68 19.74
N PHE A 135 -3.07 -13.52 19.29
CA PHE A 135 -3.57 -13.79 17.95
C PHE A 135 -4.12 -12.47 17.38
N PRO A 136 -3.26 -11.63 16.79
CA PRO A 136 -3.66 -10.29 16.38
C PRO A 136 -4.79 -10.31 15.35
N ILE A 137 -5.73 -9.39 15.47
CA ILE A 137 -6.87 -9.25 14.58
C ILE A 137 -6.70 -7.97 13.76
N LEU A 138 -6.89 -8.08 12.45
CA LEU A 138 -6.99 -6.94 11.54
C LEU A 138 -8.46 -6.68 11.27
N HIS A 139 -8.89 -5.45 11.52
CA HIS A 139 -10.20 -4.96 11.11
C HIS A 139 -10.10 -4.43 9.70
N MET A 140 -10.94 -4.93 8.80
CA MET A 140 -10.91 -4.55 7.39
C MET A 140 -12.27 -4.06 6.93
N GLU A 141 -12.26 -3.11 5.99
CA GLU A 141 -13.48 -2.55 5.41
C GLU A 141 -13.31 -2.33 3.91
N ILE A 142 -14.39 -2.52 3.13
CA ILE A 142 -14.41 -2.12 1.72
C ILE A 142 -14.34 -0.59 1.64
N THR A 143 -13.30 -0.10 1.00
CA THR A 143 -13.07 1.35 0.84
C THR A 143 -13.42 1.80 -0.59
N ALA A 144 -13.82 3.06 -0.71
CA ALA A 144 -14.04 3.68 -2.01
C ALA A 144 -12.72 3.93 -2.77
N PRO A 145 -12.77 4.04 -4.10
CA PRO A 145 -11.61 4.43 -4.92
C PRO A 145 -10.96 5.74 -4.44
N PHE A 146 -9.64 5.84 -4.55
CA PHE A 146 -8.90 6.98 -4.01
C PHE A 146 -9.23 8.31 -4.67
N VAL A 147 -9.61 8.30 -5.94
CA VAL A 147 -10.04 9.51 -6.66
C VAL A 147 -11.17 10.26 -5.93
N ASN A 148 -12.06 9.53 -5.24
CA ASN A 148 -13.16 10.14 -4.47
C ASN A 148 -12.70 10.77 -3.15
N GLN A 149 -11.59 10.27 -2.60
CA GLN A 149 -11.01 10.77 -1.36
C GLN A 149 -10.09 11.97 -1.65
N LEU A 150 -9.21 11.83 -2.64
CA LEU A 150 -8.17 12.80 -2.98
C LEU A 150 -8.69 14.02 -3.79
N SER A 151 -9.93 13.95 -4.29
CA SER A 151 -10.61 15.11 -4.86
C SER A 151 -11.14 16.09 -3.80
N LYS A 152 -11.08 15.73 -2.52
CA LYS A 152 -11.55 16.56 -1.39
C LYS A 152 -10.36 17.10 -0.59
N ARG A 153 -10.63 18.01 0.36
CA ARG A 153 -9.60 18.53 1.24
C ARG A 153 -8.95 17.39 2.03
N PHE A 154 -7.62 17.34 1.99
CA PHE A 154 -6.82 16.23 2.49
C PHE A 154 -5.70 16.76 3.37
N HIS A 155 -5.64 16.28 4.62
CA HIS A 155 -4.72 16.72 5.65
C HIS A 155 -3.62 15.68 5.93
N ILE A 156 -2.64 16.06 6.75
CA ILE A 156 -1.51 15.19 7.07
C ILE A 156 -1.94 13.95 7.88
N GLU A 157 -2.95 14.07 8.74
CA GLU A 157 -3.50 12.90 9.46
C GLU A 157 -4.12 11.89 8.49
N ASP A 158 -4.80 12.38 7.44
CA ASP A 158 -5.41 11.55 6.40
C ASP A 158 -4.34 10.76 5.62
N ILE A 159 -3.18 11.38 5.36
CA ILE A 159 -2.04 10.71 4.72
C ILE A 159 -1.58 9.52 5.55
N HIS A 160 -1.35 9.71 6.86
CA HIS A 160 -0.85 8.63 7.70
C HIS A 160 -1.86 7.48 7.82
N SER A 161 -3.15 7.81 7.93
CA SER A 161 -4.23 6.84 7.93
C SER A 161 -4.28 6.06 6.61
N LEU A 162 -4.23 6.74 5.47
CA LEU A 162 -4.26 6.13 4.14
C LEU A 162 -3.05 5.21 3.94
N ILE A 163 -1.83 5.66 4.28
CA ILE A 163 -0.62 4.84 4.18
C ILE A 163 -0.73 3.58 5.04
N TYR A 164 -1.26 3.71 6.26
CA TYR A 164 -1.51 2.57 7.14
C TYR A 164 -2.50 1.59 6.51
N GLN A 165 -3.60 2.09 5.92
CA GLN A 165 -4.63 1.28 5.29
C GLN A 165 -4.11 0.44 4.13
N ILE A 166 -3.27 1.03 3.27
CA ILE A 166 -2.77 0.37 2.07
C ILE A 166 -1.48 -0.41 2.27
N LYS A 167 -0.88 -0.41 3.47
CA LYS A 167 0.46 -1.01 3.66
C LYS A 167 0.53 -2.48 3.24
N TYR A 168 -0.58 -3.23 3.38
CA TYR A 168 -0.66 -4.62 2.93
C TYR A 168 -1.18 -4.78 1.48
N ASN A 169 -1.70 -3.72 0.87
CA ASN A 169 -2.41 -3.78 -0.41
C ASN A 169 -1.59 -3.17 -1.56
N SER A 170 -0.84 -4.01 -2.28
CA SER A 170 -0.02 -3.55 -3.41
C SER A 170 -0.86 -2.97 -4.57
N SER A 171 -2.08 -3.48 -4.79
CA SER A 171 -2.96 -2.95 -5.84
C SER A 171 -3.41 -1.52 -5.52
N ARG A 172 -3.67 -1.23 -4.24
CA ARG A 172 -4.08 0.11 -3.78
C ARG A 172 -2.91 1.09 -3.79
N LYS A 173 -1.70 0.63 -3.48
CA LYS A 173 -0.47 1.43 -3.68
C LYS A 173 -0.31 1.83 -5.15
N GLU A 174 -0.54 0.90 -6.08
CA GLU A 174 -0.49 1.19 -7.52
C GLU A 174 -1.61 2.14 -7.94
N GLU A 175 -2.85 1.95 -7.46
CA GLU A 175 -3.96 2.88 -7.71
C GLU A 175 -3.62 4.31 -7.27
N LEU A 176 -3.10 4.47 -6.04
CA LEU A 176 -2.66 5.77 -5.53
C LEU A 176 -1.54 6.37 -6.39
N TYR A 177 -0.58 5.55 -6.83
CA TYR A 177 0.53 6.01 -7.66
C TYR A 177 0.07 6.47 -9.04
N GLN A 178 -0.85 5.75 -9.69
CA GLN A 178 -1.40 6.15 -10.99
C GLN A 178 -2.10 7.51 -10.93
N LEU A 179 -2.68 7.87 -9.78
CA LEU A 179 -3.28 9.20 -9.59
C LEU A 179 -2.25 10.34 -9.59
N ILE A 180 -0.94 10.09 -9.44
CA ILE A 180 0.10 11.11 -9.66
C ILE A 180 0.00 11.70 -11.09
N PHE A 181 -0.45 10.92 -12.05
CA PHE A 181 -0.58 11.31 -13.46
C PHE A 181 -2.00 11.73 -13.83
N ASP A 182 -2.88 11.94 -12.83
CA ASP A 182 -4.25 12.38 -13.08
C ASP A 182 -4.28 13.77 -13.74
N LYS A 183 -5.29 13.99 -14.60
CA LYS A 183 -5.50 15.27 -15.30
C LYS A 183 -5.92 16.37 -14.33
N ASP A 184 -6.60 16.02 -13.24
CA ASP A 184 -6.91 16.94 -12.16
C ASP A 184 -5.66 17.22 -11.33
N ASN A 185 -5.11 18.43 -11.48
CA ASN A 185 -3.90 18.85 -10.79
C ASN A 185 -4.03 18.74 -9.26
N TYR A 186 -5.24 18.89 -8.71
CA TYR A 186 -5.45 18.81 -7.28
C TYR A 186 -5.29 17.38 -6.77
N THR A 187 -6.03 16.43 -7.35
CA THR A 187 -5.92 14.99 -7.08
C THR A 187 -4.50 14.49 -7.31
N SER A 188 -3.89 14.89 -8.43
CA SER A 188 -2.52 14.56 -8.78
C SER A 188 -1.50 15.04 -7.74
N TYR A 189 -1.65 16.28 -7.28
CA TYR A 189 -0.78 16.83 -6.23
C TYR A 189 -0.95 16.07 -4.92
N GLN A 190 -2.18 15.74 -4.51
CA GLN A 190 -2.43 15.01 -3.27
C GLN A 190 -1.90 13.57 -3.32
N ALA A 191 -2.10 12.87 -4.43
CA ALA A 191 -1.55 11.53 -4.63
C ALA A 191 -0.02 11.54 -4.47
N LEU A 192 0.63 12.48 -5.17
CA LEU A 192 2.07 12.66 -5.10
C LEU A 192 2.56 13.03 -3.68
N TRP A 193 1.83 13.92 -3.01
CA TRP A 193 2.14 14.32 -1.64
C TRP A 193 2.04 13.12 -0.68
N THR A 194 1.02 12.28 -0.85
CA THR A 194 0.85 11.04 -0.09
C THR A 194 2.01 10.08 -0.32
N CYS A 195 2.38 9.80 -1.57
CA CYS A 195 3.53 8.94 -1.90
C CYS A 195 4.85 9.45 -1.29
N SER A 196 5.01 10.77 -1.15
CA SER A 196 6.22 11.36 -0.54
C SER A 196 6.42 11.03 0.94
N HIS A 197 5.36 10.58 1.62
CA HIS A 197 5.32 10.21 3.03
C HIS A 197 5.46 8.70 3.27
N PHE A 198 5.60 7.87 2.23
CA PHE A 198 5.83 6.44 2.45
C PHE A 198 7.07 6.19 3.33
N PRO A 199 6.99 5.24 4.29
CA PRO A 199 8.12 4.88 5.12
C PRO A 199 9.23 4.21 4.28
N PRO A 200 10.49 4.18 4.74
CA PRO A 200 11.60 3.61 3.97
C PRO A 200 11.37 2.17 3.48
N SER A 201 10.73 1.32 4.29
CA SER A 201 10.36 -0.06 3.91
C SER A 201 9.46 -0.12 2.68
N GLU A 202 8.64 0.91 2.48
CA GLU A 202 7.68 1.05 1.40
C GLU A 202 8.19 1.93 0.25
N ARG A 203 9.42 2.49 0.32
CA ARG A 203 9.97 3.26 -0.80
C ARG A 203 10.63 2.39 -1.85
N LYS A 204 11.07 1.18 -1.47
CA LYS A 204 11.78 0.26 -2.36
C LYS A 204 10.97 -0.06 -3.63
N TRP A 205 9.65 -0.16 -3.52
CA TRP A 205 8.82 -0.42 -4.70
C TRP A 205 8.74 0.79 -5.66
N LEU A 206 8.81 2.04 -5.14
CA LEU A 206 8.85 3.25 -5.96
C LEU A 206 10.15 3.38 -6.77
N GLU A 207 11.23 2.69 -6.37
CA GLU A 207 12.47 2.66 -7.17
C GLU A 207 12.23 1.99 -8.54
N ASN A 208 11.29 1.05 -8.63
CA ASN A 208 10.90 0.44 -9.91
C ASN A 208 10.10 1.39 -10.82
N LYS A 209 9.76 2.58 -10.32
CA LYS A 209 8.96 3.61 -10.98
C LYS A 209 9.78 4.85 -11.36
N GLN A 210 11.11 4.76 -11.28
CA GLN A 210 12.03 5.89 -11.46
C GLN A 210 11.88 6.55 -12.84
N GLU A 211 11.81 5.77 -13.91
CA GLU A 211 11.71 6.28 -15.29
C GLU A 211 10.43 7.10 -15.49
N GLU A 212 9.28 6.56 -15.07
CA GLU A 212 7.98 7.24 -15.15
C GLU A 212 7.98 8.56 -14.35
N LEU A 213 8.62 8.58 -13.17
CA LEU A 213 8.75 9.78 -12.34
C LEU A 213 9.69 10.82 -12.96
N ILE A 214 10.78 10.40 -13.61
CA ILE A 214 11.69 11.29 -14.35
C ILE A 214 10.93 11.94 -15.51
N ASP A 215 10.23 11.13 -16.31
CA ASP A 215 9.48 11.64 -17.46
C ASP A 215 8.44 12.68 -17.02
N GLU A 216 7.76 12.46 -15.89
CA GLU A 216 6.85 13.44 -15.31
C GLU A 216 7.57 14.73 -14.87
N VAL A 217 8.75 14.64 -14.25
CA VAL A 217 9.53 15.86 -13.89
C VAL A 217 9.82 16.72 -15.11
N LEU A 218 10.26 16.09 -16.20
CA LEU A 218 10.68 16.78 -17.42
C LEU A 218 9.52 17.58 -18.05
N HIS A 219 8.28 17.13 -17.89
CA HIS A 219 7.10 17.74 -18.50
C HIS A 219 6.21 18.51 -17.51
N CYS A 220 6.42 18.38 -16.20
CA CYS A 220 5.56 18.97 -15.18
C CYS A 220 5.69 20.49 -15.13
N PRO A 221 4.64 21.29 -15.46
CA PRO A 221 4.72 22.75 -15.43
C PRO A 221 4.57 23.33 -14.00
N HIS A 222 4.01 22.56 -13.07
CA HIS A 222 3.67 23.03 -11.73
C HIS A 222 4.85 22.90 -10.77
N SER A 223 5.43 24.03 -10.35
CA SER A 223 6.62 24.07 -9.47
C SER A 223 6.46 23.28 -8.16
N GLY A 224 5.30 23.35 -7.50
CA GLY A 224 5.01 22.54 -6.31
C GLY A 224 5.09 21.02 -6.54
N LYS A 225 4.41 20.51 -7.58
CA LYS A 225 4.42 19.09 -7.99
C LYS A 225 5.83 18.65 -8.38
N ARG A 226 6.50 19.44 -9.25
CA ARG A 226 7.90 19.23 -9.64
C ARG A 226 8.84 19.09 -8.44
N ARG A 227 8.69 19.96 -7.43
CA ARG A 227 9.48 19.87 -6.19
C ARG A 227 9.29 18.53 -5.48
N ILE A 228 8.06 18.04 -5.35
CA ILE A 228 7.79 16.78 -4.65
C ILE A 228 8.29 15.58 -5.48
N LEU A 229 8.15 15.60 -6.81
CA LEU A 229 8.72 14.58 -7.69
C LEU A 229 10.25 14.50 -7.55
N LEU A 230 10.94 15.65 -7.59
CA LEU A 230 12.38 15.71 -7.37
C LEU A 230 12.77 15.23 -5.96
N GLN A 231 11.95 15.49 -4.93
CA GLN A 231 12.16 14.96 -3.58
C GLN A 231 12.01 13.44 -3.51
N LEU A 232 11.07 12.86 -4.27
CA LEU A 232 10.92 11.41 -4.36
C LEU A 232 12.13 10.79 -5.04
N LEU A 233 12.54 11.32 -6.20
CA LEU A 233 13.72 10.85 -6.95
C LEU A 233 15.00 11.00 -6.13
N GLU A 234 15.15 12.09 -5.37
CA GLU A 234 16.33 12.29 -4.52
C GLU A 234 16.45 11.21 -3.45
N LYS A 235 15.35 10.58 -3.02
CA LYS A 235 15.40 9.49 -2.03
C LYS A 235 15.76 8.13 -2.64
N GLN A 236 15.82 8.02 -3.96
CA GLN A 236 16.10 6.76 -4.66
C GLN A 236 17.59 6.59 -4.96
N SER A 237 17.96 5.35 -5.25
CA SER A 237 19.26 5.01 -5.84
C SER A 237 19.17 5.12 -7.36
N PHE A 238 20.19 5.68 -8.00
CA PHE A 238 20.31 5.70 -9.46
C PHE A 238 21.24 4.57 -9.89
N LYS A 239 20.88 3.88 -10.97
CA LYS A 239 21.74 2.84 -11.59
C LYS A 239 22.92 3.50 -12.32
N ASP A 240 23.91 2.70 -12.70
CA ASP A 240 25.14 3.16 -13.36
C ASP A 240 24.89 3.84 -14.72
N ILE A 241 23.73 3.61 -15.35
CA ILE A 241 23.33 4.26 -16.60
C ILE A 241 22.59 5.55 -16.27
N THR A 242 23.22 6.68 -16.56
CA THR A 242 22.63 8.01 -16.36
C THR A 242 21.61 8.34 -17.45
N ARG A 243 20.37 8.64 -17.04
CA ARG A 243 19.39 9.35 -17.90
C ARG A 243 19.91 10.75 -18.22
N VAL A 244 20.48 10.91 -19.42
CA VAL A 244 21.18 12.14 -19.84
C VAL A 244 20.25 13.35 -19.84
N ASP A 245 19.05 13.19 -20.37
CA ASP A 245 18.01 14.22 -20.37
C ASP A 245 17.64 14.72 -18.98
N PHE A 246 17.61 13.82 -18.00
CA PHE A 246 17.37 14.17 -16.59
C PHE A 246 18.56 14.86 -15.93
N LEU A 247 19.79 14.46 -16.28
CA LEU A 247 21.00 15.16 -15.85
C LEU A 247 21.01 16.59 -16.42
N ASP A 248 20.77 16.76 -17.72
CA ASP A 248 20.68 18.06 -18.39
C ASP A 248 19.62 18.95 -17.75
N PHE A 249 18.46 18.37 -17.45
CA PHE A 249 17.42 19.07 -16.68
C PHE A 249 17.95 19.56 -15.33
N CYS A 250 18.63 18.71 -14.56
CA CYS A 250 19.17 19.11 -13.26
C CYS A 250 20.22 20.22 -13.39
N LEU A 251 21.13 20.12 -14.36
CA LEU A 251 22.19 21.12 -14.61
C LEU A 251 21.61 22.46 -15.06
N ASN A 252 20.60 22.46 -15.94
CA ASN A 252 19.96 23.68 -16.42
C ASN A 252 19.13 24.38 -15.33
N HIS A 253 18.56 23.62 -14.40
CA HIS A 253 17.65 24.16 -13.38
C HIS A 253 18.33 24.48 -12.03
N MET A 254 19.53 23.94 -11.74
CA MET A 254 20.19 24.13 -10.44
C MET A 254 20.56 25.59 -10.09
N PHE A 255 20.77 26.44 -11.10
CA PHE A 255 21.06 27.87 -10.94
C PHE A 255 20.08 28.79 -11.67
N SER A 256 19.00 28.25 -12.23
CA SER A 256 18.00 29.05 -12.93
C SER A 256 17.30 30.03 -11.99
N LYS A 257 17.29 31.32 -12.35
CA LYS A 257 16.57 32.37 -11.60
C LYS A 257 15.04 32.20 -11.62
N GLN A 258 14.53 31.40 -12.56
CA GLN A 258 13.09 31.11 -12.68
C GLN A 258 12.65 30.04 -11.67
N GLU A 259 13.59 29.28 -11.11
CA GLU A 259 13.28 28.19 -10.19
C GLU A 259 13.30 28.62 -8.72
N PRO A 260 12.35 28.15 -7.91
CA PRO A 260 12.40 28.33 -6.46
C PRO A 260 13.66 27.71 -5.84
N PRO A 261 14.20 28.29 -4.75
CA PRO A 261 15.35 27.75 -4.01
C PRO A 261 15.30 26.26 -3.67
N GLY A 262 14.09 25.74 -3.39
CA GLY A 262 13.88 24.34 -3.09
C GLY A 262 14.12 23.41 -4.27
N ILE A 263 13.74 23.82 -5.49
CA ILE A 263 13.97 23.05 -6.72
C ILE A 263 15.47 23.11 -7.08
N GLN A 264 16.06 24.30 -7.08
CA GLN A 264 17.50 24.48 -7.29
C GLN A 264 18.32 23.54 -6.38
N SER A 265 18.00 23.53 -5.08
CA SER A 265 18.65 22.68 -4.08
C SER A 265 18.53 21.18 -4.37
N LEU A 266 17.39 20.72 -4.93
CA LEU A 266 17.18 19.32 -5.30
C LEU A 266 17.92 18.97 -6.58
N CYS A 267 17.88 19.84 -7.59
CA CYS A 267 18.64 19.67 -8.83
C CYS A 267 20.14 19.57 -8.58
N ILE A 268 20.71 20.37 -7.66
CA ILE A 268 22.13 20.25 -7.27
C ILE A 268 22.43 18.87 -6.67
N LYS A 269 21.57 18.36 -5.78
CA LYS A 269 21.76 17.05 -5.14
C LYS A 269 21.65 15.92 -6.16
N LEU A 270 20.67 16.00 -7.06
CA LEU A 270 20.42 15.00 -8.09
C LEU A 270 21.52 15.00 -9.15
N ALA A 271 21.91 16.16 -9.68
CA ALA A 271 23.06 16.29 -10.59
C ALA A 271 24.32 15.69 -9.97
N TYR A 272 24.62 16.02 -8.70
CA TYR A 272 25.75 15.41 -8.00
C TYR A 272 25.65 13.88 -7.99
N LYS A 273 24.50 13.29 -7.63
CA LYS A 273 24.28 11.84 -7.62
C LYS A 273 24.45 11.20 -9.00
N LEU A 274 23.87 11.81 -10.03
CA LEU A 274 23.93 11.33 -11.41
C LEU A 274 25.35 11.39 -12.00
N CYS A 275 26.17 12.34 -11.56
CA CYS A 275 27.58 12.42 -11.96
C CYS A 275 28.49 11.48 -11.17
N GLN A 276 28.10 10.97 -9.99
CA GLN A 276 28.99 10.15 -9.15
C GLN A 276 29.60 8.93 -9.85
N PRO A 277 28.89 8.19 -10.71
CA PRO A 277 29.46 7.03 -11.39
C PRO A 277 30.53 7.36 -12.44
N ILE A 278 30.60 8.63 -12.92
CA ILE A 278 31.45 9.04 -14.04
C ILE A 278 32.39 10.18 -13.58
N PRO A 279 33.68 9.91 -13.31
CA PRO A 279 34.62 10.88 -12.75
C PRO A 279 34.74 12.20 -13.53
N GLU A 280 34.70 12.12 -14.86
CA GLU A 280 34.80 13.28 -15.75
C GLU A 280 33.58 14.21 -15.57
N LEU A 281 32.37 13.66 -15.58
CA LEU A 281 31.14 14.42 -15.32
C LEU A 281 31.11 14.97 -13.89
N LEU A 282 31.66 14.23 -12.93
CA LEU A 282 31.76 14.71 -11.55
C LEU A 282 32.71 15.89 -11.43
N GLN A 283 33.83 15.88 -12.17
CA GLN A 283 34.76 17.01 -12.24
C GLN A 283 34.09 18.23 -12.88
N GLU A 284 33.39 18.06 -14.00
CA GLU A 284 32.64 19.12 -14.67
C GLU A 284 31.57 19.73 -13.76
N PHE A 285 30.81 18.90 -13.04
CA PHE A 285 29.85 19.37 -12.05
C PHE A 285 30.50 20.29 -11.01
N TRP A 286 31.67 19.91 -10.47
CA TRP A 286 32.37 20.74 -9.47
C TRP A 286 32.90 22.05 -10.06
N MET A 287 33.38 22.04 -11.30
CA MET A 287 33.79 23.28 -11.99
C MET A 287 32.60 24.23 -12.13
N MET A 288 31.41 23.73 -12.52
CA MET A 288 30.19 24.53 -12.58
C MET A 288 29.80 25.12 -11.22
N ILE A 289 29.88 24.32 -10.15
CA ILE A 289 29.61 24.79 -8.77
C ILE A 289 30.58 25.91 -8.36
N GLU A 290 31.86 25.80 -8.72
CA GLU A 290 32.88 26.80 -8.39
C GLU A 290 32.66 28.11 -9.13
N MET A 291 32.35 28.05 -10.42
CA MET A 291 32.00 29.23 -11.22
C MET A 291 30.75 29.93 -10.67
N ALA A 292 29.77 29.18 -10.15
CA ALA A 292 28.53 29.75 -9.62
C ALA A 292 28.64 30.30 -8.18
N LYS A 293 29.68 29.91 -7.41
CA LYS A 293 29.83 30.27 -5.97
C LYS A 293 29.89 31.77 -5.71
N GLU A 294 30.39 32.55 -6.67
CA GLU A 294 30.64 33.98 -6.51
C GLU A 294 29.45 34.86 -6.92
N GLU A 295 28.54 34.36 -7.77
CA GLU A 295 27.51 35.19 -8.38
C GLU A 295 26.06 34.79 -8.05
N GLN A 296 25.80 33.54 -7.59
CA GLN A 296 24.43 33.03 -7.54
C GLN A 296 24.11 32.17 -6.30
N GLY A 297 22.89 32.33 -5.78
CA GLY A 297 22.27 31.34 -4.91
C GLY A 297 21.67 31.89 -3.60
N SER A 298 20.48 31.37 -3.30
CA SER A 298 19.81 31.55 -2.00
C SER A 298 20.61 30.89 -0.86
N ALA A 299 20.25 31.20 0.40
CA ALA A 299 20.85 30.55 1.58
C ALA A 299 20.72 29.01 1.54
N ALA A 300 19.62 28.49 0.99
CA ALA A 300 19.38 27.06 0.83
C ALA A 300 20.39 26.42 -0.14
N VAL A 301 20.59 27.03 -1.31
CA VAL A 301 21.55 26.57 -2.33
C VAL A 301 22.98 26.57 -1.77
N LYS A 302 23.38 27.66 -1.10
CA LYS A 302 24.70 27.77 -0.45
C LYS A 302 24.93 26.68 0.61
N SER A 303 23.88 26.33 1.37
CA SER A 303 23.94 25.25 2.36
C SER A 303 24.15 23.87 1.71
N VAL A 304 23.41 23.57 0.64
CA VAL A 304 23.56 22.30 -0.10
C VAL A 304 24.98 22.14 -0.66
N ILE A 305 25.49 23.17 -1.36
CA ILE A 305 26.84 23.16 -1.93
C ILE A 305 27.88 22.90 -0.84
N ARG A 306 27.80 23.61 0.30
CA ARG A 306 28.71 23.43 1.43
C ARG A 306 28.70 21.99 1.95
N ASN A 307 27.52 21.38 2.08
CA ASN A 307 27.37 20.01 2.57
C ASN A 307 27.95 18.99 1.58
N LEU A 308 27.75 19.18 0.28
CA LEU A 308 28.34 18.32 -0.74
C LEU A 308 29.87 18.47 -0.80
N SER A 309 30.41 19.69 -0.69
CA SER A 309 31.86 19.91 -0.65
C SER A 309 32.53 19.25 0.57
N LYS A 310 31.84 19.20 1.72
CA LYS A 310 32.30 18.43 2.87
C LYS A 310 32.34 16.92 2.58
N LYS A 311 31.33 16.38 1.88
CA LYS A 311 31.31 14.97 1.47
C LYS A 311 32.42 14.62 0.47
N LYS A 312 32.74 15.53 -0.46
CA LYS A 312 33.86 15.37 -1.41
C LYS A 312 35.18 15.18 -0.65
N LYS A 313 35.50 16.09 0.27
CA LYS A 313 36.73 16.03 1.10
C LYS A 313 36.85 14.81 2.00
N GLN A 314 35.76 14.11 2.30
CA GLN A 314 35.77 12.87 3.09
C GLN A 314 36.04 11.62 2.24
N LYS A 315 35.91 11.74 0.91
CA LYS A 315 36.15 10.65 -0.05
C LYS A 315 37.54 10.75 -0.72
N GLU A 316 38.20 11.90 -0.60
CA GLU A 316 39.57 12.18 -1.06
C GLU A 316 40.59 11.85 0.03
#